data_AF-A0AAN7HR30-F1
#
_entry.id   AF-A0AAN7HR30-F1
#
_cell.length_a   1.000
_cell.length_b   1.000
_cell.length_c   1.000
_cell.angle_alpha   90.00
_cell.angle_beta   90.00
_cell.angle_gamma   90.00
#
_symmetry.space_group_name_H-M   'P 1'
#
loop_
_entity.id
_entity.type
_entity.pdbx_description
1 polymer ?
#
loop_
_entity_poly.entity_id
_entity_poly.type
_entity_poly.pdbx_seq_one_letter_code
_entity_poly.pdbx_strand_id
1 'polypeptide(L)'
;MAASNASLNYSKTQALSLSGKPHPPWISFLQDQGITSWHDRTATEPLTYLGFAICSSANQRATYALSIISKIRAYCQLHSTRALTYRGRVTVINALLYSKLWHVMRLFTFSSPELKQLQQLAATFINCGSKISRLAFDHLTHSINQGGLKLLDPATQANALQ
;
A
#
# COMPACT_ATOMS: atom_id res chain seq x y z
N MET A 1 12.01 41.39 8.89
CA MET A 1 11.86 40.21 9.76
C MET A 1 11.54 39.02 8.85
N ALA A 2 12.55 38.35 8.31
CA ALA A 2 12.37 37.17 7.46
C ALA A 2 12.68 35.95 8.32
N ALA A 3 11.64 35.35 8.91
CA ALA A 3 11.78 34.16 9.72
C ALA A 3 11.86 32.96 8.76
N SER A 4 13.08 32.43 8.58
CA SER A 4 13.48 31.30 7.72
C SER A 4 13.96 31.70 6.31
N ASN A 5 15.27 31.54 6.06
CA ASN A 5 15.88 31.54 4.71
C ASN A 5 15.47 30.31 3.86
N ALA A 6 14.32 29.68 4.15
CA ALA A 6 13.83 28.54 3.39
C ALA A 6 13.13 29.02 2.11
N SER A 7 13.79 28.87 0.97
CA SER A 7 13.17 29.04 -0.34
C SER A 7 12.26 27.84 -0.64
N LEU A 8 11.06 28.11 -1.15
CA LEU A 8 10.15 27.06 -1.62
C LEU A 8 10.76 26.32 -2.81
N ASN A 9 10.76 24.99 -2.78
CA ASN A 9 11.21 24.18 -3.91
C ASN A 9 10.03 23.94 -4.86
N TYR A 10 9.83 24.86 -5.80
CA TYR A 10 8.69 24.85 -6.72
C TYR A 10 8.56 23.55 -7.52
N SER A 11 9.68 22.97 -7.97
CA SER A 11 9.65 21.72 -8.75
C SER A 11 9.29 20.46 -7.94
N LYS A 12 9.35 20.54 -6.60
CA LYS A 12 8.88 19.48 -5.69
C LYS A 12 7.53 19.78 -5.06
N THR A 13 7.00 20.98 -5.28
CA THR A 13 5.74 21.41 -4.69
C THR A 13 4.59 20.79 -5.46
N GLN A 14 3.65 20.21 -4.72
CA GLN A 14 2.42 19.64 -5.26
C GLN A 14 1.25 20.33 -4.57
N ALA A 15 0.25 20.72 -5.35
CA ALA A 15 -0.98 21.33 -4.86
C ALA A 15 -2.13 20.32 -4.94
N LEU A 16 -3.08 20.44 -4.02
CA LEU A 16 -4.28 19.60 -4.02
C LEU A 16 -5.54 20.40 -3.70
N SER A 17 -6.65 20.00 -4.30
CA SER A 17 -7.97 20.54 -4.00
C SER A 17 -8.61 19.79 -2.84
N LEU A 18 -8.80 20.46 -1.70
CA LEU A 18 -9.49 19.86 -0.54
C LEU A 18 -10.97 19.57 -0.80
N SER A 19 -11.61 20.33 -1.69
CA SER A 19 -12.97 20.04 -2.14
C SER A 19 -13.03 18.97 -3.23
N GLY A 20 -11.87 18.50 -3.71
CA GLY A 20 -11.73 17.59 -4.84
C GLY A 20 -12.14 18.19 -6.20
N LYS A 21 -12.62 19.44 -6.26
CA LYS A 21 -13.02 20.07 -7.52
C LYS A 21 -11.81 20.72 -8.21
N PRO A 22 -11.75 20.75 -9.55
CA PRO A 22 -10.78 21.59 -10.24
C PRO A 22 -11.07 23.06 -9.93
N HIS A 23 -10.02 23.84 -9.73
CA HIS A 23 -10.11 25.28 -9.50
C HIS A 23 -9.26 26.01 -10.55
N PRO A 24 -9.79 26.27 -11.76
CA PRO A 24 -9.02 26.84 -12.86
C PRO A 24 -8.21 28.10 -12.52
N PRO A 25 -8.75 29.09 -11.76
CA PRO A 25 -7.98 30.28 -11.40
C PRO A 25 -6.75 29.96 -10.54
N TRP A 26 -6.85 28.97 -9.66
CA TRP A 26 -5.73 28.53 -8.82
C TRP A 26 -4.73 27.70 -9.62
N ILE A 27 -5.21 26.85 -10.53
CA ILE A 27 -4.35 26.06 -11.41
C ILE A 27 -3.50 26.98 -12.28
N SER A 28 -4.10 27.99 -12.93
CA SER A 28 -3.36 28.94 -13.76
C SER A 28 -2.36 29.75 -12.94
N PHE A 29 -2.78 30.28 -11.79
CA PHE A 29 -1.88 31.02 -10.89
C PHE A 29 -0.67 30.19 -10.46
N LEU A 30 -0.88 28.92 -10.09
CA LEU A 30 0.21 28.03 -9.67
C LEU A 30 1.14 27.69 -10.83
N GLN A 31 0.60 27.48 -12.03
CA GLN A 31 1.40 27.26 -13.25
C GLN A 31 2.30 28.46 -13.57
N ASP A 32 1.80 29.69 -13.43
CA ASP A 32 2.59 30.92 -13.60
C ASP A 32 3.74 31.03 -12.60
N GLN A 33 3.59 30.42 -11.41
CA GLN A 33 4.63 30.32 -10.38
C GLN A 33 5.54 29.08 -10.55
N GLY A 34 5.39 28.31 -11.64
CA GLY A 34 6.19 27.12 -11.92
C GLY A 34 5.76 25.86 -11.16
N ILE A 35 4.58 25.86 -10.53
CA ILE A 35 3.99 24.71 -9.84
C ILE A 35 2.99 24.04 -10.78
N THR A 36 3.41 22.95 -11.43
CA THR A 36 2.61 22.24 -12.43
C THR A 36 1.88 21.02 -11.87
N SER A 37 2.27 20.54 -10.68
CA SER A 37 1.63 19.40 -10.03
C SER A 37 0.38 19.84 -9.26
N TRP A 38 -0.77 19.54 -9.82
CA TRP A 38 -2.08 19.76 -9.22
C TRP A 38 -2.88 18.45 -9.15
N HIS A 39 -3.45 18.17 -7.98
CA HIS A 39 -4.29 17.00 -7.75
C HIS A 39 -5.71 17.39 -7.33
N ASP A 40 -6.68 16.91 -8.08
CA ASP A 40 -8.11 16.96 -7.75
C ASP A 40 -8.76 15.63 -8.09
N ARG A 41 -10.11 15.53 -8.05
CA ARG A 41 -10.83 14.27 -8.32
C ARG A 41 -10.65 13.72 -9.74
N THR A 42 -10.23 14.56 -10.68
CA THR A 42 -10.03 14.19 -12.10
C THR A 42 -8.66 13.59 -12.36
N ALA A 43 -7.69 13.80 -11.47
CA ALA A 43 -6.39 13.14 -11.55
C ALA A 43 -6.54 11.62 -11.40
N THR A 44 -5.79 10.86 -12.20
CA THR A 44 -5.82 9.39 -12.18
C THR A 44 -5.23 8.82 -10.90
N GLU A 45 -4.08 9.36 -10.50
CA GLU A 45 -3.35 8.99 -9.29
C GLU A 45 -3.62 9.96 -8.13
N PRO A 46 -3.77 9.46 -6.89
CA PRO A 46 -3.85 10.33 -5.73
C PRO A 46 -2.50 10.96 -5.40
N LEU A 47 -2.55 12.12 -4.76
CA LEU A 47 -1.38 12.70 -4.11
C LEU A 47 -0.96 11.81 -2.93
N THR A 48 0.34 11.52 -2.81
CA THR A 48 0.87 10.72 -1.69
C THR A 48 1.68 11.59 -0.74
N TYR A 49 1.28 11.63 0.52
CA TYR A 49 1.98 12.36 1.59
C TYR A 49 2.43 11.40 2.69
N LEU A 50 3.73 11.36 2.98
CA LEU A 50 4.35 10.44 3.96
C LEU A 50 3.98 8.94 3.73
N GLY A 51 3.75 8.59 2.47
CA GLY A 51 3.34 7.25 2.07
C GLY A 51 1.83 7.00 2.10
N PHE A 52 1.01 7.95 2.54
CA PHE A 52 -0.46 7.86 2.57
C PHE A 52 -1.10 8.55 1.36
N ALA A 53 -2.10 7.93 0.76
CA ALA A 53 -2.83 8.52 -0.36
C ALA A 53 -3.92 9.48 0.13
N ILE A 54 -3.89 10.70 -0.39
CA ILE A 54 -4.98 11.67 -0.29
C ILE A 54 -5.83 11.53 -1.55
N CYS A 55 -6.95 10.83 -1.42
CA CYS A 55 -7.85 10.54 -2.53
C CYS A 55 -9.02 11.52 -2.54
N SER A 56 -9.27 12.15 -3.69
CA SER A 56 -10.45 12.97 -3.95
C SER A 56 -11.52 12.24 -4.78
N SER A 57 -11.24 11.01 -5.23
CA SER A 57 -12.19 10.17 -5.96
C SER A 57 -12.04 8.67 -5.65
N ALA A 58 -13.10 7.90 -5.93
CA ALA A 58 -13.08 6.44 -5.80
C ALA A 58 -12.07 5.78 -6.78
N ASN A 59 -11.86 6.37 -7.96
CA ASN A 59 -10.89 5.89 -8.93
C ASN A 59 -9.45 6.00 -8.39
N GLN A 60 -9.11 7.13 -7.77
CA GLN A 60 -7.81 7.33 -7.14
C GLN A 60 -7.56 6.33 -6.00
N ARG A 61 -8.57 6.11 -5.15
CA ARG A 61 -8.52 5.09 -4.10
C ARG A 61 -8.22 3.72 -4.68
N ALA A 62 -8.99 3.31 -5.70
CA ALA A 62 -8.82 2.01 -6.34
C ALA A 62 -7.42 1.85 -6.97
N THR A 63 -6.96 2.90 -7.67
CA THR A 63 -5.64 2.93 -8.31
C THR A 63 -4.52 2.80 -7.28
N TYR A 64 -4.61 3.52 -6.17
CA TYR A 64 -3.63 3.42 -5.10
C TYR A 64 -3.64 2.05 -4.42
N ALA A 65 -4.81 1.47 -4.12
CA ALA A 65 -4.91 0.13 -3.57
C ALA A 65 -4.25 -0.91 -4.49
N LEU A 66 -4.53 -0.84 -5.80
CA LEU A 66 -3.90 -1.68 -6.82
C LEU A 66 -2.38 -1.48 -6.87
N SER A 67 -1.89 -0.24 -6.69
CA SER A 67 -0.46 0.05 -6.65
C SER A 67 0.24 -0.62 -5.47
N ILE A 68 -0.39 -0.63 -4.28
CA ILE A 68 0.15 -1.28 -3.08
C ILE A 68 0.16 -2.80 -3.24
N ILE A 69 -0.95 -3.38 -3.72
CA ILE A 69 -1.06 -4.81 -3.99
C ILE A 69 -0.01 -5.26 -5.02
N SER A 70 0.19 -4.46 -6.08
CA SER A 70 1.18 -4.74 -7.12
C SER A 70 2.61 -4.67 -6.59
N LYS A 71 2.92 -3.69 -5.72
CA LYS A 71 4.22 -3.63 -5.03
C LYS A 71 4.47 -4.87 -4.18
N ILE A 72 3.48 -5.30 -3.39
CA ILE A 72 3.58 -6.52 -2.57
C ILE A 72 3.79 -7.76 -3.45
N ARG A 73 3.03 -7.88 -4.56
CA ARG A 73 3.22 -8.95 -5.54
C ARG A 73 4.64 -8.98 -6.11
N ALA A 74 5.18 -7.82 -6.50
CA ALA A 74 6.54 -7.71 -7.01
C ALA A 74 7.58 -8.15 -5.96
N TYR A 75 7.41 -7.78 -4.70
CA TYR A 75 8.26 -8.26 -3.62
C TYR A 75 8.14 -9.78 -3.41
N CYS A 76 6.93 -10.35 -3.44
CA CYS A 76 6.74 -11.80 -3.39
C CYS A 76 7.49 -12.51 -4.52
N GLN A 77 7.41 -12.00 -5.76
CA GLN A 77 8.10 -12.56 -6.93
C GLN A 77 9.62 -12.47 -6.79
N LEU A 78 10.14 -11.33 -6.31
CA LEU A 78 11.56 -11.15 -6.06
C LEU A 78 12.07 -12.19 -5.04
N HIS A 79 11.35 -12.36 -3.93
CA HIS A 79 11.73 -13.28 -2.87
C HIS A 79 11.45 -14.75 -3.21
N SER A 80 10.57 -15.07 -4.16
CA SER A 80 10.29 -16.46 -4.54
C SER A 80 11.44 -17.13 -5.26
N THR A 81 12.38 -16.35 -5.79
CA THR A 81 13.64 -16.85 -6.38
C THR A 81 14.60 -17.43 -5.34
N ARG A 82 14.38 -17.16 -4.04
CA ARG A 82 15.21 -17.64 -2.95
C ARG A 82 14.72 -19.01 -2.46
N ALA A 83 15.65 -19.91 -2.16
CA ALA A 83 15.36 -21.23 -1.58
C ALA A 83 14.99 -21.11 -0.08
N LEU A 84 13.83 -20.54 0.21
CA LEU A 84 13.32 -20.35 1.56
C LEU A 84 12.40 -21.50 1.99
N THR A 85 12.56 -21.93 3.24
CA THR A 85 11.61 -22.84 3.91
C THR A 85 10.26 -22.14 4.10
N TYR A 86 9.20 -22.91 4.36
CA TYR A 86 7.86 -22.36 4.68
C TYR A 86 7.93 -21.32 5.80
N ARG A 87 8.62 -21.64 6.90
CA ARG A 87 8.82 -20.72 8.02
C ARG A 87 9.57 -19.46 7.59
N GLY A 88 10.62 -19.60 6.78
CA GLY A 88 11.37 -18.47 6.23
C GLY A 88 10.48 -17.55 5.38
N ARG A 89 9.60 -18.11 4.54
CA ARG A 89 8.64 -17.34 3.73
C ARG A 89 7.63 -16.61 4.60
N VAL A 90 7.11 -17.25 5.64
CA VAL A 90 6.21 -16.60 6.61
C VAL A 90 6.92 -15.45 7.33
N THR A 91 8.18 -15.63 7.73
CA THR A 91 8.99 -14.55 8.31
C THR A 91 9.15 -13.37 7.35
N VAL A 92 9.44 -13.63 6.07
CA VAL A 92 9.54 -12.56 5.04
C VAL A 92 8.21 -11.81 4.90
N ILE A 93 7.08 -12.52 4.85
CA ILE A 93 5.76 -11.87 4.78
C ILE A 93 5.52 -11.00 6.02
N ASN A 94 5.60 -11.57 7.21
CA ASN A 94 5.28 -10.88 8.46
C ASN A 94 6.19 -9.67 8.71
N ALA A 95 7.51 -9.83 8.54
CA ALA A 95 8.48 -8.83 8.95
C ALA A 95 8.77 -7.76 7.87
N LEU A 96 8.67 -8.10 6.58
CA LEU A 96 9.12 -7.22 5.50
C LEU A 96 7.98 -6.70 4.61
N LEU A 97 7.07 -7.58 4.19
CA LEU A 97 6.00 -7.20 3.27
C LEU A 97 4.84 -6.57 4.04
N TYR A 98 4.37 -7.24 5.08
CA TYR A 98 3.24 -6.79 5.86
C TYR A 98 3.57 -5.61 6.77
N SER A 99 4.81 -5.45 7.24
CA SER A 99 5.20 -4.23 7.97
C SER A 99 4.95 -2.95 7.17
N LYS A 100 5.22 -2.98 5.85
CA LYS A 100 4.90 -1.86 4.93
C LYS A 100 3.40 -1.70 4.73
N LEU A 101 2.66 -2.80 4.67
CA LEU A 101 1.21 -2.79 4.53
C LEU A 101 0.55 -2.17 5.77
N TRP A 102 0.99 -2.52 6.98
CA TRP A 102 0.47 -1.98 8.24
C TRP A 102 0.63 -0.47 8.33
N HIS A 103 1.76 0.06 7.87
CA HIS A 103 1.98 1.51 7.78
C HIS A 103 0.87 2.18 6.97
N VAL A 104 0.60 1.68 5.76
CA VAL A 104 -0.44 2.24 4.87
C VAL A 104 -1.84 2.06 5.47
N MET A 105 -2.14 0.88 6.02
CA MET A 105 -3.45 0.53 6.58
C MET A 105 -3.87 1.40 7.77
N ARG A 106 -2.93 2.09 8.41
CA ARG A 106 -3.21 3.01 9.53
C ARG A 106 -4.15 4.14 9.13
N LEU A 107 -4.09 4.62 7.88
CA LEU A 107 -4.94 5.71 7.38
C LEU A 107 -5.68 5.35 6.08
N PHE A 108 -5.41 4.19 5.49
CA PHE A 108 -6.06 3.74 4.26
C PHE A 108 -6.87 2.47 4.47
N THR A 109 -8.13 2.50 4.03
CA THR A 109 -9.06 1.38 4.15
C THR A 109 -9.06 0.51 2.89
N PHE A 110 -8.60 -0.72 3.03
CA PHE A 110 -8.75 -1.73 1.98
C PHE A 110 -10.14 -2.35 2.04
N SER A 111 -10.70 -2.62 0.86
CA SER A 111 -11.99 -3.31 0.74
C SER A 111 -11.79 -4.81 0.98
N SER A 112 -12.87 -5.52 1.34
CA SER A 112 -12.85 -6.98 1.51
C SER A 112 -12.22 -7.75 0.33
N PRO A 113 -12.50 -7.45 -0.96
CA PRO A 113 -11.83 -8.13 -2.06
C PRO A 113 -10.34 -7.82 -2.15
N GLU A 114 -9.92 -6.58 -1.82
CA GLU A 114 -8.50 -6.21 -1.79
C GLU A 114 -7.74 -6.95 -0.68
N LEU A 115 -8.34 -7.07 0.51
CA LEU A 115 -7.79 -7.87 1.62
C LEU A 115 -7.67 -9.35 1.24
N LYS A 116 -8.69 -9.93 0.60
CA LYS A 116 -8.63 -11.31 0.08
C LYS A 116 -7.50 -11.47 -0.95
N GLN A 117 -7.28 -10.48 -1.80
CA GLN A 117 -6.19 -10.51 -2.77
C GLN A 117 -4.81 -10.50 -2.08
N LEU A 118 -4.64 -9.75 -0.99
CA LEU A 118 -3.43 -9.74 -0.18
C LEU A 118 -3.19 -11.09 0.51
N GLN A 119 -4.23 -11.69 1.10
CA GLN A 119 -4.18 -13.04 1.68
C GLN A 119 -3.76 -14.09 0.64
N GLN A 120 -4.36 -14.04 -0.56
CA GLN A 120 -4.01 -14.92 -1.68
C GLN A 120 -2.56 -14.76 -2.14
N LEU A 121 -2.05 -13.54 -2.19
CA LEU A 121 -0.65 -13.27 -2.54
C LEU A 121 0.31 -13.90 -1.53
N ALA A 122 0.04 -13.75 -0.23
CA ALA A 122 0.85 -14.38 0.80
C ALA A 122 0.78 -15.91 0.74
N ALA A 123 -0.43 -16.48 0.62
CA ALA A 123 -0.61 -17.93 0.48
C ALA A 123 0.13 -18.49 -0.74
N THR A 124 0.04 -17.80 -1.89
CA THR A 124 0.72 -18.20 -3.12
C THR A 124 2.23 -18.13 -2.97
N PHE A 125 2.75 -17.07 -2.36
CA PHE A 125 4.18 -16.92 -2.10
C PHE A 125 4.73 -18.01 -1.18
N ILE A 126 4.00 -18.33 -0.09
CA ILE A 126 4.40 -19.35 0.89
C ILE A 126 4.38 -20.74 0.27
N ASN A 127 3.35 -21.05 -0.53
CA ASN A 127 3.21 -22.35 -1.21
C ASN A 127 3.99 -22.45 -2.53
N CYS A 128 4.70 -21.40 -2.94
CA CYS A 128 5.46 -21.39 -4.19
C CYS A 128 6.55 -22.46 -4.16
N GLY A 129 6.54 -23.34 -5.16
CA GLY A 129 7.45 -24.49 -5.27
C GLY A 129 7.02 -25.74 -4.49
N SER A 130 5.87 -25.73 -3.82
CA SER A 130 5.36 -26.94 -3.17
C SER A 130 4.86 -27.97 -4.19
N LYS A 131 5.41 -29.20 -4.09
CA LYS A 131 5.04 -30.34 -4.94
C LYS A 131 4.08 -31.32 -4.27
N ILE A 132 3.99 -31.30 -2.93
CA ILE A 132 3.34 -32.38 -2.17
C ILE A 132 2.15 -31.85 -1.35
N SER A 133 2.31 -30.76 -0.61
CA SER A 133 1.24 -30.21 0.23
C SER A 133 1.14 -28.69 0.10
N ARG A 134 -0.06 -28.21 -0.23
CA ARG A 134 -0.39 -26.79 -0.17
C ARG A 134 -1.13 -26.52 1.12
N LEU A 135 -0.65 -25.55 1.88
CA LEU A 135 -1.27 -25.13 3.13
C LEU A 135 -2.31 -24.06 2.83
N ALA A 136 -3.53 -24.26 3.33
CA ALA A 136 -4.58 -23.26 3.29
C ALA A 136 -4.15 -22.00 4.06
N PHE A 137 -4.59 -20.82 3.62
CA PHE A 137 -4.25 -19.56 4.29
C PHE A 137 -4.66 -19.58 5.76
N ASP A 138 -5.87 -20.03 6.05
CA ASP A 138 -6.40 -20.18 7.42
C ASP A 138 -5.50 -21.05 8.31
N HIS A 139 -5.03 -22.19 7.78
CA HIS A 139 -4.10 -23.03 8.52
C HIS A 139 -2.72 -22.36 8.75
N LEU A 140 -2.28 -21.48 7.85
CA LEU A 140 -1.02 -20.74 8.01
C LEU A 140 -1.08 -19.73 9.16
N THR A 141 -2.26 -19.17 9.48
CA THR A 141 -2.43 -18.17 10.54
C THR A 141 -2.47 -18.78 11.94
N HIS A 142 -2.82 -20.07 12.05
CA HIS A 142 -2.85 -20.80 13.32
C HIS A 142 -1.50 -20.76 14.07
N SER A 143 -1.56 -21.02 15.38
CA SER A 143 -0.38 -21.11 16.22
C SER A 143 0.47 -22.33 15.86
N ILE A 144 1.77 -22.25 16.17
CA ILE A 144 2.73 -23.36 15.94
C ILE A 144 2.28 -24.64 16.69
N ASN A 145 1.69 -24.48 17.87
CA ASN A 145 1.19 -25.60 18.68
C ASN A 145 0.00 -26.33 18.03
N GLN A 146 -0.69 -25.68 17.09
CA GLN A 146 -1.80 -26.22 16.31
C GLN A 146 -1.38 -26.62 14.88
N GLY A 147 -0.07 -26.69 14.61
CA GLY A 147 0.48 -27.01 13.28
C GLY A 147 0.53 -25.83 12.30
N GLY A 148 0.12 -24.63 12.71
CA GLY A 148 0.20 -23.42 11.90
C GLY A 148 1.58 -22.76 11.91
N LEU A 149 1.70 -21.62 11.23
CA LEU A 149 2.97 -20.89 11.10
C LEU A 149 2.92 -19.46 11.66
N LYS A 150 1.84 -19.07 12.35
CA LYS A 150 1.62 -17.71 12.87
C LYS A 150 1.75 -16.63 11.77
N LEU A 151 1.24 -16.91 10.58
CA LEU A 151 1.07 -15.89 9.55
C LEU A 151 0.06 -14.84 10.04
N LEU A 152 0.39 -13.56 9.92
CA LEU A 152 -0.54 -12.50 10.29
C LEU A 152 -1.63 -12.37 9.21
N ASP A 153 -2.90 -12.20 9.61
CA ASP A 153 -3.99 -11.99 8.67
C ASP A 153 -4.21 -10.48 8.41
N PRO A 154 -4.07 -9.99 7.16
CA PRO A 154 -4.44 -8.63 6.79
C PRO A 154 -5.85 -8.21 7.20
N ALA A 155 -6.84 -9.10 7.15
CA ALA A 155 -8.21 -8.75 7.53
C ALA A 155 -8.35 -8.52 9.04
N THR A 156 -7.79 -9.41 9.86
CA THR A 156 -7.75 -9.24 11.31
C THR A 156 -6.96 -7.99 11.70
N GLN A 157 -5.81 -7.76 11.06
CA GLN A 157 -4.98 -6.59 11.34
C GLN A 157 -5.66 -5.28 10.91
N ALA A 158 -6.44 -5.28 9.82
CA ALA A 158 -7.25 -4.12 9.42
C ALA A 158 -8.18 -3.69 10.55
N ASN A 159 -8.93 -4.65 11.10
CA ASN A 159 -9.88 -4.40 12.18
C ASN A 159 -9.20 -3.94 13.49
N ALA A 160 -7.92 -4.28 13.69
CA ALA A 160 -7.18 -3.87 14.88
C ALA A 160 -6.54 -2.47 14.75
N LEU A 161 -6.34 -1.99 13.51
CA LEU A 161 -5.69 -0.71 13.23
C LEU A 161 -6.67 0.44 13.00
N GLN A 162 -7.92 0.13 12.67
CA GLN A 162 -9.03 1.05 12.37
C GLN A 162 -10.00 1.13 13.55
#